data_AF-A0A529XT27-F1
#
_entry.id   AF-A0A529XT27-F1
#
_cell.length_a   1.000
_cell.length_b   1.000
_cell.length_c   1.000
_cell.angle_alpha   90.00
_cell.angle_beta   90.00
_cell.angle_gamma   90.00
#
_symmetry.space_group_name_H-M   'P 1'
#
loop_
_entity.id
_entity.type
_entity.pdbx_description
1 polymer ?
#
loop_
_entity_poly.entity_id
_entity_poly.type
_entity_poly.pdbx_seq_one_letter_code
_entity_poly.pdbx_strand_id
1 'polypeptide(L)' 'MRGPLLKVENLTKHYPLGTGILKKTVPVVRAVEDVSFSVEAGETLCIVG' A
#
# COMPACT_ATOMS: atom_id res chain seq x y z
N MET A 1 22.16 9.27 14.90
CA MET A 1 21.34 9.99 13.91
C MET A 1 19.91 9.50 14.09
N ARG A 2 18.93 10.38 14.26
CA ARG A 2 17.52 9.97 14.33
C ARG A 2 17.04 9.86 12.88
N GLY A 3 16.70 8.65 12.44
CA GLY A 3 16.03 8.44 11.16
C GLY A 3 14.51 8.63 11.30
N PRO A 4 13.77 8.52 10.19
CA PRO A 4 12.31 8.60 10.22
C PRO A 4 11.73 7.57 11.19
N LEU A 5 10.64 7.94 11.87
CA LEU A 5 9.89 7.02 12.73
C LEU A 5 9.19 5.94 11.91
N LEU A 6 8.76 6.28 10.70
CA LEU A 6 8.20 5.37 9.73
C LEU A 6 8.84 5.62 8.37
N LYS A 7 9.31 4.56 7.72
CA LYS A 7 9.76 4.59 6.33
C LYS A 7 9.00 3.51 5.58
N VAL A 8 8.27 3.91 4.55
CA VAL A 8 7.53 3.04 3.65
C VAL A 8 8.18 3.14 2.28
N GLU A 9 8.55 2.00 1.71
CA GLU A 9 9.21 1.92 0.41
C GLU A 9 8.46 0.91 -0.46
N ASN A 10 8.09 1.36 -1.66
CA ASN A 10 7.48 0.55 -2.72
C ASN A 10 6.27 -0.28 -2.26
N LEU A 11 5.44 0.28 -1.37
CA LEU A 11 4.28 -0.43 -0.82
C LEU A 11 3.24 -0.65 -1.91
N THR A 12 2.99 -1.93 -2.18
CA THR A 12 1.97 -2.38 -3.13
C THR A 12 1.05 -3.36 -2.42
N LYS A 13 -0.26 -3.13 -2.50
CA LYS A 13 -1.27 -4.05 -1.97
C LYS A 13 -2.38 -4.27 -2.98
N HIS A 14 -2.45 -5.49 -3.48
CA HIS A 14 -3.47 -5.96 -4.41
C HIS A 14 -4.36 -6.99 -3.73
N TYR A 15 -5.67 -6.87 -3.96
CA TYR A 15 -6.67 -7.83 -3.51
C TYR A 15 -7.30 -8.52 -4.72
N PRO A 16 -7.05 -9.82 -4.94
CA PRO A 16 -7.75 -10.57 -5.97
C PRO A 16 -9.21 -10.73 -5.59
N LEU A 17 -10.10 -10.40 -6.52
CA LEU A 17 -11.54 -10.54 -6.37
C LEU A 17 -12.02 -11.81 -7.08
N GLY A 18 -12.37 -12.83 -6.29
CA GLY A 18 -13.10 -13.99 -6.77
C GLY A 18 -12.55 -15.33 -6.27
N THR A 19 -13.47 -16.20 -5.88
CA THR A 19 -13.22 -17.60 -5.53
C THR A 19 -13.81 -18.49 -6.62
N GLY A 20 -12.97 -19.15 -7.41
CA GLY A 20 -13.43 -20.10 -8.42
C GLY A 20 -12.30 -20.63 -9.28
N ILE A 21 -12.16 -21.96 -9.34
CA ILE A 21 -11.05 -22.68 -9.97
C ILE A 21 -11.06 -22.52 -11.51
N LEU A 22 -12.20 -22.18 -12.12
CA LEU A 22 -12.37 -22.07 -13.57
C LEU A 22 -12.38 -20.63 -14.13
N LYS A 23 -12.10 -19.59 -13.33
CA LYS A 23 -12.08 -18.22 -13.87
C LYS A 23 -10.75 -17.92 -14.57
N LYS A 24 -10.82 -17.64 -15.87
CA LYS A 24 -9.66 -17.37 -16.75
C LYS A 24 -8.91 -16.08 -16.38
N THR A 25 -9.61 -15.11 -15.79
CA THR A 25 -9.04 -13.84 -15.30
C THR A 25 -9.67 -13.52 -13.94
N VAL A 26 -8.84 -13.33 -12.91
CA VAL A 26 -9.26 -12.89 -11.59
C VAL A 26 -9.14 -11.35 -11.57
N PRO A 27 -10.25 -10.59 -11.46
CA PRO A 27 -10.15 -9.15 -11.30
C PRO A 27 -9.36 -8.82 -10.04
N VAL A 28 -8.57 -7.74 -10.06
CA VAL A 28 -7.72 -7.35 -8.93
C VAL A 28 -8.02 -5.91 -8.56
N VAL A 29 -8.28 -5.68 -7.27
CA VAL A 29 -8.31 -4.32 -6.71
C VAL A 29 -6.90 -3.93 -6.33
N ARG A 30 -6.39 -2.86 -6.95
CA ARG A 30 -5.11 -2.25 -6.60
C ARG A 30 -5.38 -1.23 -5.49
N ALA A 31 -5.27 -1.66 -4.23
CA ALA A 31 -5.57 -0.80 -3.09
C ALA A 31 -4.49 0.26 -2.88
N VAL A 32 -3.21 -0.12 -3.03
CA VAL A 32 -2.08 0.82 -3.17
C VAL A 32 -1.08 0.25 -4.17
N GLU A 33 -0.41 1.13 -4.90
CA GLU A 33 0.59 0.78 -5.92
C GLU A 33 1.85 1.63 -5.72
N ASP A 34 2.99 0.97 -5.54
CA ASP A 34 4.33 1.60 -5.51
C ASP A 34 4.41 2.89 -4.68
N VAL A 35 3.80 2.86 -3.48
CA VAL A 35 3.76 4.04 -2.61
C VAL A 35 5.01 4.07 -1.73
N SER A 36 5.70 5.21 -1.73
CA SER A 36 6.87 5.46 -0.86
C SER A 36 6.71 6.77 -0.11
N PHE A 37 6.91 6.75 1.21
CA PHE A 37 6.89 7.95 2.05
C PHE A 37 7.61 7.70 3.37
N SER A 38 7.93 8.77 4.10
CA SER A 38 8.44 8.70 5.46
C SER A 38 7.65 9.62 6.39
N VAL A 39 7.71 9.33 7.69
CA VAL A 39 7.17 10.18 8.75
C VAL A 39 8.27 10.42 9.76
N GLU A 40 8.64 11.68 9.95
CA GLU A 40 9.65 12.12 10.91
C GLU A 40 9.05 12.30 12.32
N ALA A 41 9.93 12.43 13.32
CA ALA A 41 9.49 12.68 14.68
C ALA A 41 8.80 14.06 14.80
N GLY A 42 7.56 14.05 15.27
CA GLY A 42 6.73 15.25 15.44
C GLY A 42 5.85 15.59 14.23
N GLU A 43 5.95 14.85 13.13
CA GLU A 43 5.06 15.00 11.99
C GLU A 43 3.73 14.27 12.21
N THR A 44 2.66 14.86 11.67
CA THR A 44 1.35 14.21 11.55
C THR A 44 1.07 13.98 10.07
N LEU A 45 1.03 12.72 9.65
CA LEU A 45 0.64 12.32 8.30
C LEU A 45 -0.83 11.89 8.29
N CYS A 46 -1.62 12.44 7.37
CA CYS A 46 -3.02 12.09 7.18
C CYS A 46 -3.23 11.58 5.76
N ILE A 47 -3.81 10.38 5.62
CA ILE A 47 -4.23 9.85 4.32
C ILE A 47 -5.65 10.35 4.08
N VAL A 48 -5.82 11.11 3.00
CA VAL A 48 -7.12 11.62 2.55
C VAL A 48 -7.44 11.04 1.17
N GLY A 49 -8.72 10.83 0.91
CA GLY A 49 -9.25 10.25 -0.31
C GLY A 49 -10.74 10.51 -0.39
#